data_AF-A0A5C2HW53-F1
#
_entry.id   AF-A0A5C2HW53-F1
#
_cell.length_a   1.000
_cell.length_b   1.000
_cell.length_c   1.000
_cell.angle_alpha   90.00
_cell.angle_beta   90.00
_cell.angle_gamma   90.00
#
_symmetry.space_group_name_H-M   'P 1'
#
loop_
_entity.id
_entity.type
_entity.pdbx_description
1 polymer ?
#
loop_
_entity_poly.entity_id
_entity_poly.type
_entity_poly.pdbx_seq_one_letter_code
_entity_poly.pdbx_strand_id
1 'polypeptide(L)' 'MIDNFGLKGALLTAIGYGASRPMTSNDFEEGRARNRRVVVKLQKVVEN' A
#
# COMPACT_ATOMS: atom_id res chain seq x y z
N MET A 1 -12.19 1.88 13.35
CA MET A 1 -10.75 1.58 13.16
C MET A 1 -9.98 2.82 12.78
N ILE A 2 -10.31 3.51 11.68
CA ILE A 2 -9.63 4.77 11.29
C ILE A 2 -9.89 5.89 12.31
N ASP A 3 -11.12 5.97 12.83
CA ASP A 3 -11.52 6.99 13.80
C ASP A 3 -10.73 6.92 15.12
N ASN A 4 -10.20 5.74 15.45
CA ASN A 4 -9.40 5.52 16.66
C ASN A 4 -8.02 6.21 16.59
N PHE A 5 -7.59 6.62 15.39
CA PHE A 5 -6.29 7.24 15.15
C PHE A 5 -6.37 8.74 14.84
N GLY A 6 -7.57 9.35 14.94
CA GLY A 6 -7.77 10.77 14.64
C GLY A 6 -7.55 11.15 13.17
N LEU A 7 -7.56 10.17 12.26
CA LEU A 7 -7.35 10.39 10.83
C LEU A 7 -8.69 10.63 10.13
N LYS A 8 -8.75 11.63 9.26
CA LYS A 8 -9.91 11.83 8.38
C LYS A 8 -9.90 10.75 7.28
N GLY A 9 -10.95 9.94 7.21
CA GLY A 9 -11.05 8.87 6.20
C GLY A 9 -10.92 9.37 4.75
N ALA A 10 -11.35 10.61 4.47
CA ALA A 10 -11.20 11.25 3.15
C ALA A 10 -9.75 11.42 2.68
N LEU A 11 -8.77 11.35 3.58
CA LEU A 11 -7.34 11.43 3.24
C LEU A 11 -6.73 10.06 2.87
N LEU A 12 -7.47 8.96 3.03
CA LEU A 12 -6.98 7.60 2.82
C LEU A 12 -7.50 7.06 1.49
N THR A 13 -6.60 6.44 0.72
CA THR A 13 -6.93 5.67 -0.47
C THR A 13 -6.31 4.29 -0.35
N ALA A 14 -7.12 3.25 -0.59
CA ALA A 14 -6.68 1.86 -0.58
C ALA A 14 -6.64 1.31 -2.02
N ILE A 15 -5.49 0.80 -2.45
CA ILE A 15 -5.30 0.23 -3.79
C ILE A 15 -4.72 -1.19 -3.65
N GLY A 16 -5.40 -2.18 -4.23
CA GLY A 16 -4.93 -3.56 -4.31
C GLY A 16 -4.19 -3.83 -5.61
N TYR A 17 -2.86 -4.06 -5.54
CA TYR A 17 -2.04 -4.31 -6.73
C TYR A 17 -1.90 -5.79 -7.11
N GLY A 18 -2.24 -6.73 -6.22
CA GLY A 18 -2.00 -8.15 -6.44
C GLY A 18 -0.54 -8.43 -6.84
N ALA A 19 -0.34 -9.26 -7.87
CA ALA A 19 1.00 -9.59 -8.38
C ALA A 19 1.59 -8.58 -9.37
N SER A 20 0.88 -7.48 -9.70
CA SER A 20 1.26 -6.56 -10.80
C SER A 20 2.44 -5.63 -10.49
N ARG A 21 2.83 -5.49 -9.22
CA ARG A 21 3.94 -4.63 -8.78
C ARG A 21 4.91 -5.38 -7.85
N PRO A 22 5.64 -6.38 -8.36
CA PRO A 22 6.60 -7.12 -7.57
C PRO A 22 7.82 -6.26 -7.23
N MET A 23 8.41 -6.45 -6.05
CA MET A 23 9.75 -5.92 -5.74
C MET A 23 10.87 -6.81 -6.29
N THR A 24 10.61 -8.11 -6.32
CA THR A 24 11.57 -9.14 -6.73
C THR A 24 10.83 -10.21 -7.52
N SER A 25 11.54 -11.13 -8.19
CA SER A 25 10.90 -12.16 -9.00
C SER A 25 9.86 -12.96 -8.19
N ASN A 26 8.75 -13.32 -8.84
CA ASN A 26 7.73 -14.21 -8.29
C ASN A 26 8.03 -15.70 -8.54
N ASP A 27 9.10 -16.00 -9.27
CA ASP A 27 9.44 -17.37 -9.68
C ASP A 27 9.85 -18.21 -8.45
N PHE A 28 10.49 -17.57 -7.47
CA PHE A 28 10.97 -18.19 -6.24
C PHE A 28 10.04 -17.94 -5.05
N GLU A 29 9.99 -18.89 -4.11
CA GLU A 29 9.12 -18.80 -2.94
C GLU A 29 9.48 -17.63 -2.04
N GLU A 30 10.77 -17.41 -1.80
CA GLU A 30 11.30 -16.30 -1.01
C GLU A 30 10.98 -14.96 -1.68
N GLY A 31 10.93 -14.94 -3.01
CA GLY A 31 10.53 -13.78 -3.80
C GLY A 31 9.06 -13.43 -3.61
N ARG A 32 8.17 -14.44 -3.74
CA ARG A 32 6.74 -14.28 -3.45
C ARG A 32 6.50 -13.87 -2.00
N ALA A 33 7.23 -14.44 -1.04
CA ALA A 33 7.14 -14.08 0.36
C ALA A 33 7.49 -12.60 0.60
N ARG A 34 8.56 -12.09 -0.02
CA ARG A 34 8.92 -10.67 0.03
C ARG A 34 7.90 -9.77 -0.67
N ASN A 35 7.27 -10.23 -1.74
CA ASN A 35 6.26 -9.46 -2.48
C ASN A 35 4.91 -9.35 -1.76
N ARG A 36 4.57 -10.29 -0.85
CA ARG A 36 3.37 -10.21 0.00
C ARG A 36 3.55 -9.15 1.08
N ARG A 37 3.26 -7.89 0.74
CA ARG A 37 3.43 -6.74 1.63
C ARG A 37 2.35 -5.68 1.45
N VAL A 38 2.28 -4.79 2.44
CA VAL A 38 1.53 -3.53 2.39
C VAL A 38 2.52 -2.37 2.27
N VAL A 39 2.17 -1.34 1.50
CA VAL A 39 2.97 -0.11 1.38
C VAL A 39 2.09 1.08 1.70
N VAL A 40 2.58 1.96 2.59
CA VAL A 40 1.97 3.26 2.85
C VAL A 40 2.75 4.32 2.06
N LYS A 41 2.03 5.15 1.30
CA LYS A 41 2.61 6.31 0.61
C LYS A 41 1.99 7.57 1.18
N LEU A 42 2.85 8.51 1.58
CA LEU A 42 2.43 9.84 2.03
C LEU A 42 2.61 10.82 0.88
N GLN A 43 1.57 11.60 0.61
CA GLN A 43 1.57 12.62 -0.45
C GLN A 43 0.96 13.89 0.11
N LYS A 44 1.52 15.04 -0.26
CA LYS A 44 0.94 16.33 0.07
C LYS A 44 -0.25 16.56 -0.86
N VAL A 45 -1.44 16.73 -0.28
CA VAL A 45 -2.61 17.23 -1.00
C VAL A 45 -2.46 18.74 -1.09
N VAL A 46 -2.38 19.28 -2.30
CA VAL A 46 -2.46 20.72 -2.55
C VAL A 46 -3.79 20.96 -3.24
N GLU A 47 -4.68 21.67 -2.57
CA GLU A 47 -5.92 22.14 -3.18
C GLU A 47 -5.56 23.33 -4.09
N ASN A 48 -6.09 23.33 -5.33
CA ASN A 48 -5.91 24.42 -6.29
C ASN A 48 -6.85 25.58 -5.98
#